data_AF-A0A529L710-F1
#
_entry.id   AF-A0A529L710-F1
#
_cell.length_a   1.000
_cell.length_b   1.000
_cell.length_c   1.000
_cell.angle_alpha   90.00
_cell.angle_beta   90.00
_cell.angle_gamma   90.00
#
_symmetry.space_group_name_H-M   'P 1'
#
loop_
_entity.id
_entity.type
_entity.pdbx_description
1 polymer ?
#
loop_
_entity_poly.entity_id
_entity_poly.type
_entity_poly.pdbx_seq_one_letter_code
_entity_poly.pdbx_strand_id
1 'polypeptide(L)' 'ASEGLYIDGELVGRITSGGYAYALGHDVALALLPKRFCKPGAKLDVAILGEWKTAEVIADSPYDPTSARARM' A
#
# COMPACT_ATOMS: atom_id res chain seq x y z
N ALA A 1 7.37 -8.16 -6.81
CA ALA A 1 7.32 -7.73 -5.41
C ALA A 1 6.60 -8.83 -4.62
N SER A 2 7.27 -9.44 -3.65
CA SER A 2 6.71 -10.44 -2.71
C SER A 2 7.13 -10.14 -1.27
N GLU A 3 7.40 -8.87 -1.01
CA GLU A 3 7.88 -8.34 0.26
C GLU A 3 6.80 -8.50 1.34
N GLY A 4 7.24 -8.79 2.57
CA GLY A 4 6.36 -8.98 3.71
C GLY A 4 5.94 -7.65 4.33
N LEU A 5 4.68 -7.59 4.78
CA LEU A 5 4.14 -6.49 5.57
C LEU A 5 4.02 -6.93 7.03
N TYR A 6 4.49 -6.07 7.93
CA TYR A 6 4.61 -6.38 9.34
C TYR A 6 3.90 -5.35 10.21
N ILE A 7 3.36 -5.80 11.35
CA ILE A 7 2.86 -4.94 12.44
C ILE A 7 3.41 -5.52 13.73
N ASP A 8 4.07 -4.71 14.54
CA ASP A 8 4.70 -5.13 15.80
C ASP A 8 5.63 -6.36 15.64
N GLY A 9 6.30 -6.44 14.48
CA GLY A 9 7.18 -7.56 14.12
C GLY A 9 6.48 -8.84 13.62
N GLU A 10 5.14 -8.90 13.61
CA GLU A 10 4.38 -10.03 13.09
C GLU A 10 4.11 -9.85 11.59
N LEU A 11 4.34 -10.90 10.78
CA LEU A 11 4.00 -10.91 9.36
C LEU A 11 2.47 -10.96 9.19
N VAL A 12 1.88 -9.86 8.70
CA VAL A 12 0.42 -9.73 8.52
C VAL A 12 -0.03 -9.83 7.07
N GLY A 13 0.88 -9.77 6.11
CA GLY A 13 0.55 -9.88 4.69
C GLY A 13 1.76 -9.85 3.78
N ARG A 14 1.51 -9.92 2.47
CA ARG A 14 2.54 -9.77 1.45
C ARG A 14 2.04 -8.87 0.32
N ILE A 15 2.97 -8.11 -0.23
CA ILE A 15 2.73 -7.33 -1.45
C ILE A 15 2.55 -8.31 -2.61
N THR A 16 1.48 -8.10 -3.40
CA THR A 16 1.18 -8.90 -4.59
C THR A 16 1.67 -8.21 -5.86
N SER A 17 1.54 -6.88 -5.91
CA SER A 17 2.05 -6.04 -6.97
C SER A 17 2.42 -4.66 -6.42
N GLY A 18 3.34 -3.97 -7.08
CA GLY A 18 3.75 -2.63 -6.69
C GLY A 18 4.60 -1.95 -7.75
N GLY A 19 4.70 -0.63 -7.64
CA GLY A 19 5.45 0.23 -8.54
C GLY A 19 5.33 1.70 -8.16
N TYR A 20 6.04 2.55 -8.87
CA TYR A 20 6.02 3.99 -8.62
C TYR A 20 4.80 4.66 -9.28
N ALA A 21 3.94 5.29 -8.48
CA ALA A 21 2.82 6.08 -8.98
C ALA A 21 3.26 7.52 -9.27
N TYR A 22 3.60 7.81 -10.52
CA TYR A 22 4.03 9.15 -10.96
C TYR A 22 3.03 10.27 -10.63
N ALA A 23 1.73 9.98 -10.74
CA ALA A 23 0.69 10.96 -10.42
C ALA A 23 0.61 11.30 -8.93
N LEU A 24 1.09 10.41 -8.06
CA LEU A 24 1.11 10.58 -6.60
C LEU A 24 2.49 10.96 -6.07
N GLY A 25 3.55 10.73 -6.85
CA GLY A 25 4.93 10.94 -6.42
C GLY A 25 5.40 9.96 -5.34
N HIS A 26 4.84 8.75 -5.30
CA HIS A 26 5.09 7.75 -4.25
C HIS A 26 5.15 6.33 -4.81
N ASP A 27 5.90 5.46 -4.15
CA ASP A 27 5.77 4.01 -4.33
C ASP A 27 4.41 3.55 -3.82
N VAL A 28 3.69 2.76 -4.62
CA VAL A 28 2.40 2.18 -4.25
C VAL A 28 2.44 0.67 -4.45
N ALA A 29 1.70 -0.03 -3.60
CA ALA A 29 1.63 -1.48 -3.61
C ALA A 29 0.21 -1.95 -3.29
N LEU A 30 -0.17 -3.10 -3.85
CA LEU A 30 -1.34 -3.86 -3.47
C LEU A 30 -0.92 -5.03 -2.58
N ALA A 31 -1.70 -5.28 -1.55
CA ALA A 31 -1.48 -6.38 -0.63
C ALA A 31 -2.81 -6.88 -0.03
N LEU A 32 -2.82 -8.14 0.37
CA LEU A 32 -3.91 -8.70 1.17
C LEU A 32 -3.53 -8.60 2.65
N LEU A 33 -4.45 -8.08 3.45
CA LEU A 33 -4.28 -7.85 4.89
C LEU A 33 -5.48 -8.39 5.68
N PRO A 34 -5.31 -8.74 6.96
CA PRO A 34 -6.42 -8.94 7.87
C PRO A 34 -7.32 -7.71 7.93
N LYS A 35 -8.64 -7.93 7.90
CA LYS A 35 -9.67 -6.86 7.85
C LYS A 35 -9.46 -5.72 8.84
N ARG A 36 -8.94 -6.01 10.04
CA ARG A 36 -8.66 -5.02 11.09
C ARG A 36 -7.61 -3.98 10.69
N PHE A 37 -6.75 -4.29 9.72
CA PHE A 37 -5.67 -3.44 9.23
C PHE A 37 -5.96 -2.81 7.85
N CYS A 38 -7.12 -3.07 7.24
CA CYS A 38 -7.46 -2.54 5.91
C CYS A 38 -8.01 -1.10 5.93
N LYS A 39 -8.06 -0.44 7.09
CA LYS A 39 -8.59 0.93 7.17
C LYS A 39 -7.52 1.94 6.73
N PRO A 40 -7.87 2.97 5.96
CA PRO A 40 -6.95 4.06 5.65
C PRO A 40 -6.32 4.66 6.91
N GLY A 41 -5.02 4.97 6.85
CA GLY A 41 -4.22 5.44 7.98
C GLY A 41 -3.59 4.31 8.82
N ALA A 42 -3.93 3.04 8.58
CA ALA A 42 -3.22 1.93 9.21
C ALA A 42 -1.76 1.91 8.73
N LYS A 43 -0.81 1.87 9.67
CA LYS A 43 0.62 1.82 9.39
C LYS A 43 1.15 0.40 9.48
N LEU A 44 2.05 0.05 8.57
CA LEU A 44 2.73 -1.23 8.48
C LEU A 44 4.20 -1.00 8.21
N ASP A 45 5.04 -1.96 8.57
CA ASP A 45 6.44 -1.97 8.21
C ASP A 45 6.68 -2.92 7.04
N VAL A 46 7.54 -2.51 6.12
CA VAL A 46 7.97 -3.31 4.98
C VAL A 46 9.49 -3.22 4.83
N ALA A 47 10.14 -4.36 4.56
CA ALA A 47 11.54 -4.39 4.22
C ALA A 47 11.72 -4.31 2.70
N ILE A 48 12.19 -3.17 2.20
CA ILE A 48 12.51 -2.97 0.78
C ILE A 48 14.02 -3.00 0.61
N LEU A 49 14.54 -4.01 -0.09
CA LEU A 49 15.98 -4.20 -0.31
C LEU A 49 16.82 -4.19 0.99
N GLY A 50 16.25 -4.71 2.08
CA GLY A 50 16.91 -4.76 3.40
C GLY A 50 16.71 -3.51 4.26
N GLU A 51 16.08 -2.45 3.74
CA GLU A 51 15.72 -1.27 4.51
C GLU A 51 14.28 -1.34 5.00
N TRP A 52 14.07 -1.13 6.30
CA TRP A 52 12.74 -0.97 6.87
C TRP A 52 12.15 0.38 6.50
N LYS A 53 10.94 0.36 5.94
CA LYS A 53 10.16 1.55 5.59
C LYS A 53 8.75 1.39 6.14
N THR A 54 8.14 2.51 6.50
CA THR A 54 6.72 2.52 6.91
C THR A 54 5.85 2.68 5.66
N ALA A 55 4.91 1.76 5.50
CA ALA A 55 3.80 1.84 4.56
C ALA A 55 2.53 2.29 5.29
N GLU A 56 1.64 2.95 4.56
CA GLU A 56 0.32 3.36 5.06
C GLU A 56 -0.76 2.83 4.13
N VAL A 57 -1.82 2.27 4.69
CA VAL A 57 -3.02 1.94 3.91
C VAL A 57 -3.69 3.25 3.51
N ILE A 58 -3.89 3.42 2.21
CA ILE A 58 -4.55 4.60 1.62
C ILE A 58 -5.91 4.21 1.02
N ALA A 59 -6.68 5.19 0.56
CA ALA A 59 -7.91 4.93 -0.18
C ALA A 59 -7.65 4.20 -1.51
N ASP A 60 -8.58 3.35 -1.94
CA ASP A 60 -8.44 2.48 -3.11
C ASP A 60 -8.16 3.24 -4.43
N SER A 61 -8.74 4.43 -4.59
CA SER A 61 -8.54 5.30 -5.76
C SER A 61 -8.03 6.68 -5.32
N PRO A 62 -6.72 6.83 -5.09
CA PRO A 62 -6.14 8.06 -4.54
C PRO A 62 -6.02 9.20 -5.57
N TYR A 63 -6.20 8.94 -6.87
CA TYR A 63 -5.98 9.93 -7.95
C TYR A 63 -7.27 10.52 -8.53
N ASP A 64 -8.25 9.69 -8.90
CA ASP A 64 -9.55 10.11 -9.42
C ASP A 64 -10.66 9.19 -8.87
N PRO A 65 -11.06 9.37 -7.59
CA PRO A 65 -12.02 8.49 -6.94
C PRO A 65 -13.41 8.52 -7.59
N THR A 66 -13.75 9.61 -8.29
CA THR A 66 -15.04 9.76 -8.98
C THR A 66 -15.01 9.32 -10.44
N SER A 67 -13.84 8.96 -10.97
CA SER A 67 -13.63 8.70 -12.40
C SER A 67 -14.11 9.86 -13.29
N ALA A 68 -14.01 11.10 -12.81
CA ALA A 68 -14.56 12.26 -13.52
C ALA A 68 -13.82 12.54 -14.83
N ARG A 69 -12.51 12.24 -14.90
CA ARG A 69 -11.68 12.51 -16.08
C ARG A 69 -11.96 11.56 -17.25
N ALA A 70 -12.31 10.31 -16.95
CA ALA A 70 -12.57 9.29 -17.96
C ALA A 70 -13.99 9.37 -18.55
N ARG A 71 -14.87 10.16 -17.94
CA ARG A 71 -16.30 10.28 -18.32
C ARG A 71 -16.61 11.50 -19.20
N MET A 72 -15.58 12.30 -19.54
CA MET A 72 -15.66 13.41 -20.48
C MET A 72 -15.21 12.94 -21.86
#